data_AF-A0A5C7KTZ1-F1
#
_entry.id   AF-A0A5C7KTZ1-F1
#
_cell.length_a   1.000
_cell.length_b   1.000
_cell.length_c   1.000
_cell.angle_alpha   90.00
_cell.angle_beta   90.00
_cell.angle_gamma   90.00
#
_symmetry.space_group_name_H-M   'P 1'
#
loop_
_entity.id
_entity.type
_entity.pdbx_description
1 polymer ?
#
loop_
_entity_poly.entity_id
_entity_poly.type
_entity_poly.pdbx_seq_one_letter_code
_entity_poly.pdbx_strand_id
1 'polypeptide(L)'
;MEQRLQLNKVTQLPKKGEKLIVLELTDVQLHTNVRPTKSIGGVVERSIDYKKPGRINSPLKKPSESDIATKSIPITLPFLMEDPSLKQAIHKYQQQGYRVMLKMPKEGLPIYLGKDAVDFMKSTTSRRLLRKIKRDKNQ
;
A
#
# COMPACT_ATOMS: atom_id res chain seq x y z
N MET A 1 -2.09 -21.31 20.34
CA MET A 1 -0.78 -20.65 20.23
C MET A 1 -0.93 -19.46 19.30
N GLU A 2 -1.01 -18.23 19.82
CA GLU A 2 -1.03 -17.02 19.02
C GLU A 2 0.40 -16.64 18.62
N GLN A 3 0.80 -16.93 17.37
CA GLN A 3 2.06 -16.41 16.83
C GLN A 3 1.88 -14.93 16.44
N ARG A 4 2.38 -14.04 17.30
CA ARG A 4 2.54 -12.63 16.97
C ARG A 4 3.77 -12.48 16.08
N LEU A 5 3.55 -12.17 14.80
CA LEU A 5 4.60 -11.84 13.84
C LEU A 5 5.38 -10.61 14.32
N GLN A 6 6.65 -10.80 14.68
CA GLN A 6 7.55 -9.69 15.00
C GLN A 6 8.08 -9.07 13.70
N LEU A 7 7.41 -8.03 13.20
CA LEU A 7 7.97 -7.14 12.17
C LEU A 7 9.10 -6.32 12.79
N ASN A 8 10.30 -6.87 12.78
CA ASN A 8 11.48 -6.08 13.05
C ASN A 8 11.64 -5.09 11.88
N LYS A 9 11.57 -3.77 12.17
CA LYS A 9 12.13 -2.75 11.26
C LYS A 9 13.52 -3.24 10.86
N VAL A 10 13.90 -3.10 9.59
CA VAL A 10 15.25 -3.46 9.11
C VAL A 10 16.29 -2.53 9.76
N THR A 11 16.62 -2.79 11.02
CA THR A 11 17.69 -2.12 11.78
C THR A 11 18.94 -2.97 11.82
N GLN A 12 18.84 -4.26 11.50
CA GLN A 12 19.97 -5.20 11.50
C GLN A 12 20.22 -5.70 10.08
N LEU A 13 21.42 -5.45 9.56
CA LEU A 13 21.93 -6.08 8.35
C LEU A 13 21.93 -7.61 8.54
N PRO A 14 21.53 -8.40 7.52
CA PRO A 14 21.52 -9.86 7.64
C PRO A 14 22.91 -10.37 8.02
N LYS A 15 22.96 -11.35 8.93
CA LYS A 15 24.23 -12.03 9.24
C LYS A 15 24.70 -12.79 8.00
N LYS A 16 26.02 -12.92 7.83
CA LYS A 16 26.63 -13.60 6.69
C LYS A 16 26.09 -15.05 6.61
N GLY A 17 25.33 -15.37 5.55
CA GLY A 17 24.70 -16.69 5.33
C GLY A 17 23.19 -16.77 5.62
N GLU A 18 22.57 -15.71 6.15
CA GLU A 18 21.12 -15.68 6.43
C GLU A 18 20.33 -15.42 5.13
N LYS A 19 19.39 -16.32 4.79
CA LYS A 19 18.49 -16.14 3.66
C LYS A 19 17.45 -15.08 4.02
N LEU A 20 17.53 -13.90 3.42
CA LEU A 20 16.68 -12.76 3.73
C LEU A 20 15.84 -12.33 2.51
N ILE A 21 14.54 -12.15 2.73
CA ILE A 21 13.62 -11.50 1.79
C ILE A 21 13.21 -10.15 2.39
N VAL A 22 13.49 -9.07 1.67
CA VAL A 22 13.09 -7.72 2.08
C VAL A 22 11.97 -7.24 1.17
N LEU A 23 10.79 -7.03 1.76
CA LEU A 23 9.65 -6.40 1.13
C LEU A 23 9.78 -4.88 1.32
N GLU A 24 10.20 -4.19 0.27
CA GLU A 24 10.38 -2.74 0.28
C GLU A 24 9.14 -2.03 -0.28
N LEU A 25 8.66 -1.04 0.47
CA LEU A 25 7.59 -0.16 0.02
C LEU A 25 8.17 0.95 -0.85
N THR A 26 7.69 1.08 -2.08
CA THR A 26 8.27 2.01 -3.07
C THR A 26 7.53 3.34 -3.13
N ASP A 27 6.21 3.30 -3.33
CA ASP A 27 5.39 4.47 -3.65
C ASP A 27 3.91 4.20 -3.38
N VAL A 28 3.15 5.28 -3.20
CA VAL A 28 1.68 5.26 -3.09
C VAL A 28 1.09 5.97 -4.29
N GLN A 29 0.13 5.33 -4.97
CA GLN A 29 -0.59 5.93 -6.10
C GLN A 29 -2.08 6.08 -5.78
N LEU A 30 -2.59 7.30 -5.96
CA LEU A 30 -4.01 7.61 -5.76
C LEU A 30 -4.76 7.41 -7.08
N HIS A 31 -5.62 6.40 -7.11
CA HIS A 31 -6.43 6.04 -8.27
C HIS A 31 -7.89 6.47 -8.08
N THR A 32 -8.56 6.75 -9.20
CA THR A 32 -10.01 7.05 -9.26
C THR A 32 -10.85 5.82 -9.55
N ASN A 33 -10.35 4.87 -10.33
CA ASN A 33 -11.10 3.71 -10.79
C ASN A 33 -10.20 2.48 -10.91
N VAL A 34 -9.69 1.99 -9.77
CA VAL A 34 -8.89 0.77 -9.72
C VAL A 34 -9.62 -0.31 -8.91
N ARG A 35 -9.55 -1.56 -9.39
CA ARG A 35 -10.13 -2.68 -8.66
C ARG A 35 -9.27 -3.02 -7.44
N PRO A 36 -9.88 -3.23 -6.26
CA PRO A 36 -9.17 -3.71 -5.09
C PRO A 36 -8.44 -5.04 -5.36
N THR A 37 -7.28 -5.21 -4.75
CA THR A 37 -6.51 -6.45 -4.83
C THR A 37 -7.23 -7.55 -4.05
N LYS A 38 -7.49 -8.69 -4.70
CA LYS A 38 -8.20 -9.83 -4.11
C LYS A 38 -7.39 -10.58 -3.04
N SER A 39 -6.09 -10.73 -3.24
CA SER A 39 -5.18 -11.39 -2.30
C SER A 39 -3.85 -10.67 -2.28
N ILE A 40 -3.47 -10.19 -1.10
CA ILE A 40 -2.17 -9.53 -0.90
C ILE A 40 -1.06 -10.58 -0.90
N GLY A 41 -1.28 -11.72 -0.25
CA GLY A 41 -0.34 -12.84 -0.23
C GLY A 41 0.09 -13.27 -1.64
N GLY A 42 -0.87 -13.47 -2.54
CA GLY A 42 -0.56 -13.85 -3.93
C GLY A 42 0.21 -12.77 -4.72
N VAL A 43 0.03 -11.48 -4.39
CA VAL A 43 0.86 -10.41 -4.98
C VAL A 43 2.29 -10.50 -4.45
N VAL A 44 2.46 -10.72 -3.15
CA VAL A 44 3.77 -10.86 -2.50
C VAL A 44 4.53 -12.07 -3.04
N GLU A 45 3.88 -13.24 -3.12
CA GLU A 45 4.49 -14.46 -3.69
C GLU A 45 4.98 -14.22 -5.12
N ARG A 46 4.11 -13.68 -6.00
CA ARG A 46 4.51 -13.34 -7.37
C ARG A 46 5.66 -12.33 -7.39
N SER A 47 5.66 -11.36 -6.48
CA SER A 47 6.73 -10.34 -6.44
C SER A 47 8.08 -10.96 -6.08
N ILE A 48 8.07 -11.92 -5.15
CA ILE A 48 9.24 -12.69 -4.74
C ILE A 48 9.71 -13.61 -5.87
N ASP A 49 8.80 -14.41 -6.44
CA ASP A 49 9.11 -15.43 -7.45
C ASP A 49 9.63 -14.80 -8.75
N TYR A 50 9.00 -13.71 -9.22
CA TYR A 50 9.39 -13.03 -10.46
C TYR A 50 10.40 -11.89 -10.26
N LYS A 51 10.80 -11.60 -9.01
CA LYS A 51 11.68 -10.46 -8.66
C LYS A 51 11.22 -9.13 -9.27
N LYS A 52 9.90 -8.93 -9.34
CA LYS A 52 9.28 -7.72 -9.90
C LYS A 52 8.40 -7.06 -8.86
N PRO A 53 8.33 -5.72 -8.82
CA PRO A 53 7.46 -5.01 -7.89
C PRO A 53 5.99 -5.32 -8.17
N GLY A 54 5.25 -5.65 -7.12
CA GLY A 54 3.80 -5.84 -7.15
C GLY A 54 3.02 -4.58 -6.80
N ARG A 55 1.72 -4.57 -7.13
CA ARG A 55 0.79 -3.49 -6.75
C ARG A 55 -0.34 -4.05 -5.87
N ILE A 56 -0.57 -3.38 -4.75
CA ILE A 56 -1.69 -3.67 -3.85
C ILE A 56 -2.62 -2.47 -3.88
N ASN A 57 -3.82 -2.68 -4.40
CA ASN A 57 -4.86 -1.68 -4.50
C ASN A 57 -5.83 -1.86 -3.34
N SER A 58 -5.98 -0.82 -2.53
CA SER A 58 -6.92 -0.80 -1.41
C SER A 58 -7.87 0.38 -1.58
N PRO A 59 -9.18 0.21 -1.29
CA PRO A 59 -10.09 1.34 -1.25
C PRO A 59 -9.68 2.30 -0.13
N LEU A 60 -9.71 3.60 -0.43
CA LEU A 60 -9.56 4.63 0.61
C LEU A 60 -10.86 4.73 1.40
N LYS A 61 -10.75 4.77 2.73
CA LYS A 61 -11.90 5.08 3.59
C LYS A 61 -12.39 6.49 3.28
N LYS A 62 -13.70 6.69 3.33
CA LYS A 62 -14.26 8.03 3.26
C LYS A 62 -13.76 8.83 4.47
N PRO A 63 -13.31 10.08 4.29
CA PRO A 63 -12.89 10.90 5.40
C PRO A 63 -14.06 11.11 6.36
N SER A 64 -13.78 10.97 7.65
CA SER A 64 -14.69 11.32 8.73
C SER A 64 -14.72 12.84 8.95
N GLU A 65 -15.68 13.35 9.73
CA GLU A 65 -15.77 14.79 10.04
C GLU A 65 -14.49 15.32 10.72
N SER A 66 -13.84 14.51 11.56
CA SER A 66 -12.55 14.85 12.19
C SER A 66 -11.39 14.91 11.19
N ASP A 67 -11.41 14.08 10.14
CA ASP A 67 -10.38 14.10 9.08
C ASP A 67 -10.49 15.38 8.24
N ILE A 68 -11.73 15.84 8.02
CA ILE A 68 -12.01 17.09 7.29
C ILE A 68 -11.51 18.29 8.08
N ALA A 69 -11.77 18.32 9.40
CA ALA A 69 -11.34 19.39 10.29
C ALA A 69 -9.80 19.52 10.35
N THR A 70 -9.10 18.38 10.37
CA THR A 70 -7.63 18.33 10.43
C THR A 70 -6.95 18.43 9.07
N LYS A 71 -7.71 18.43 7.95
CA LYS A 71 -7.21 18.34 6.57
C LYS A 71 -6.22 17.19 6.38
N SER A 72 -6.39 16.11 7.14
CA SER A 72 -5.50 14.95 7.11
C SER A 72 -6.32 13.70 6.89
N ILE A 73 -5.91 12.87 5.94
CA ILE A 73 -6.56 11.58 5.68
C ILE A 73 -5.59 10.50 6.13
N PRO A 74 -5.90 9.74 7.19
CA PRO A 74 -5.05 8.64 7.61
C PRO A 74 -5.10 7.53 6.55
N ILE A 75 -3.98 7.30 5.88
CA ILE A 75 -3.81 6.15 4.98
C ILE A 75 -3.28 4.99 5.80
N THR A 76 -4.15 4.05 6.13
CA THR A 76 -3.72 2.76 6.67
C THR A 76 -3.16 1.93 5.52
N LEU A 77 -1.87 1.68 5.55
CA LEU A 77 -1.23 0.80 4.57
C LEU A 77 -1.88 -0.60 4.63
N PRO A 78 -2.19 -1.21 3.49
CA PRO A 78 -2.96 -2.46 3.43
C PRO A 78 -2.19 -3.70 3.91
N PHE A 79 -0.96 -3.56 4.41
CA PHE A 79 -0.21 -4.63 5.10
C PHE A 79 -0.82 -4.94 6.46
N LEU A 80 -2.15 -4.95 6.56
CA LEU A 80 -2.86 -5.55 7.67
C LEU A 80 -2.28 -6.93 7.82
N MET A 81 -1.49 -7.09 8.87
CA MET A 81 -0.89 -8.34 9.34
C MET A 81 -1.96 -9.40 9.60
N GLU A 82 -3.23 -9.04 9.43
CA GLU A 82 -4.44 -9.84 9.57
C GLU A 82 -4.85 -10.57 8.29
N ASP A 83 -4.34 -10.21 7.09
CA ASP A 83 -4.69 -10.96 5.86
C ASP A 83 -4.19 -12.41 5.97
N PRO A 84 -5.09 -13.41 5.99
CA PRO A 84 -4.72 -14.81 6.12
C PRO A 84 -3.85 -15.29 4.96
N SER A 85 -4.06 -14.77 3.74
CA SER A 85 -3.25 -15.14 2.57
C SER A 85 -1.82 -14.63 2.68
N LEU A 86 -1.62 -13.44 3.27
CA LEU A 86 -0.31 -12.89 3.52
C LEU A 86 0.43 -13.67 4.61
N LYS A 87 -0.26 -14.05 5.71
CA LYS A 87 0.31 -14.89 6.76
C LYS A 87 0.80 -16.23 6.21
N GLN A 88 -0.02 -16.88 5.38
CA GLN A 88 0.33 -18.15 4.74
C GLN A 88 1.56 -18.02 3.84
N ALA A 89 1.61 -16.98 3.00
CA ALA A 89 2.76 -16.72 2.13
C ALA A 89 4.03 -16.49 2.95
N ILE A 90 3.99 -15.67 4.00
CA ILE A 90 5.14 -15.41 4.87
C ILE A 90 5.59 -16.71 5.55
N HIS A 91 4.65 -17.50 6.09
CA HIS A 91 4.95 -18.75 6.76
C HIS A 91 5.62 -19.76 5.83
N LYS A 92 5.16 -19.87 4.58
CA LYS A 92 5.78 -20.71 3.54
C LYS A 92 7.26 -20.37 3.32
N TYR A 93 7.61 -19.10 3.19
CA TYR A 93 9.00 -18.68 3.03
C TYR A 93 9.82 -18.85 4.33
N GLN A 94 9.22 -18.67 5.50
CA GLN A 94 9.85 -18.96 6.79
C GLN A 94 10.20 -20.45 6.95
N GLN A 95 9.32 -21.36 6.55
CA GLN A 95 9.59 -22.80 6.54
C GLN A 95 10.74 -23.18 5.60
N GLN A 96 10.96 -22.43 4.52
CA GLN A 96 12.09 -22.60 3.62
C GLN A 96 13.41 -22.02 4.16
N GLY A 97 13.38 -21.50 5.39
CA GLY A 97 14.54 -20.89 6.06
C GLY A 97 14.77 -19.42 5.70
N TYR A 98 13.83 -18.75 5.03
CA TYR A 98 13.92 -17.32 4.77
C TYR A 98 13.38 -16.50 5.93
N ARG A 99 14.12 -15.45 6.30
CA ARG A 99 13.57 -14.38 7.12
C ARG A 99 12.90 -13.35 6.22
N VAL A 100 11.64 -13.01 6.48
CA VAL A 100 10.91 -11.98 5.74
C VAL A 100 10.88 -10.69 6.56
N MET A 101 11.31 -9.58 5.96
CA MET A 101 11.32 -8.26 6.59
C MET A 101 10.56 -7.25 5.74
N LEU A 102 9.97 -6.24 6.39
CA LEU A 102 9.37 -5.10 5.72
C LEU A 102 10.26 -3.87 5.90
N LYS A 103 10.59 -3.21 4.80
CA LYS A 103 11.43 -2.01 4.77
C LYS A 103 10.59 -0.82 4.29
N MET A 104 10.60 0.24 5.10
CA MET A 104 10.09 1.55 4.71
C MET A 104 11.26 2.45 4.32
N PRO A 105 11.15 3.21 3.21
CA PRO A 105 12.19 4.14 2.78
C PRO A 105 12.38 5.26 3.82
N LYS A 106 13.64 5.65 4.06
CA LYS A 106 14.01 6.65 5.08
C LYS A 106 13.44 8.04 4.79
N GLU A 107 13.34 8.39 3.51
CA GLU A 107 12.88 9.70 3.03
C GLU A 107 11.33 9.82 3.03
N GLY A 108 10.64 8.78 3.50
CA GLY A 108 9.19 8.67 3.40
C GLY A 108 8.76 8.02 2.08
N LEU A 109 7.46 7.71 2.00
CA LEU A 109 6.88 7.13 0.79
C LEU A 109 6.42 8.25 -0.14
N PRO A 110 6.95 8.33 -1.38
CA PRO A 110 6.45 9.30 -2.33
C PRO A 110 5.01 8.95 -2.72
N ILE A 111 4.16 9.98 -2.81
CA ILE A 111 2.74 9.87 -3.14
C ILE A 111 2.49 10.54 -4.48
N TYR A 112 1.92 9.79 -5.42
CA TYR A 112 1.62 10.26 -6.77
C TYR A 112 0.14 10.07 -7.12
N LEU A 113 -0.32 10.81 -8.14
CA LEU A 113 -1.59 10.50 -8.79
C LEU A 113 -1.39 9.35 -9.77
N GLY A 114 -2.30 8.38 -9.73
CA GLY A 114 -2.38 7.34 -10.74
C GLY A 114 -2.73 7.93 -12.11
N LYS A 115 -2.36 7.22 -13.19
CA LYS A 115 -2.60 7.69 -14.56
C LYS A 115 -4.07 8.02 -14.83
N ASP A 116 -4.97 7.17 -14.35
CA ASP A 116 -6.42 7.37 -14.44
C ASP A 116 -6.88 8.65 -13.71
N ALA A 117 -6.32 8.95 -12.55
CA ALA A 117 -6.61 10.18 -11.82
C ALA A 117 -6.11 11.42 -12.58
N VAL A 118 -4.92 11.34 -13.18
CA VAL A 118 -4.37 12.41 -14.03
C VAL A 118 -5.25 12.64 -15.27
N ASP A 119 -5.67 11.56 -15.93
CA ASP A 119 -6.53 11.62 -17.11
C ASP A 119 -7.92 12.17 -16.75
N PHE A 120 -8.47 11.75 -15.60
CA PHE A 120 -9.69 12.32 -15.05
C PHE A 120 -9.54 13.83 -14.87
N MET A 121 -8.50 14.31 -14.18
CA MET A 121 -8.25 15.74 -13.95
C MET A 121 -8.09 16.55 -15.25
N LYS A 122 -7.56 15.94 -16.31
CA LYS A 122 -7.41 16.59 -17.62
C LYS A 122 -8.71 16.65 -18.42
N SER A 123 -9.66 15.73 -18.16
CA SER A 123 -10.92 15.62 -18.90
C SER A 123 -11.83 16.86 -18.75
N THR A 124 -12.69 17.09 -19.75
CA THR A 124 -13.70 18.17 -19.71
C THR A 124 -14.77 17.93 -18.66
N THR A 125 -15.13 16.66 -18.41
CA THR A 125 -16.12 16.25 -17.41
C THR A 125 -15.68 16.59 -16.00
N SER A 126 -14.42 16.32 -15.64
CA SER A 126 -13.89 16.69 -14.32
C SER A 126 -13.86 18.20 -14.13
N ARG A 127 -13.48 18.97 -15.16
CA ARG A 127 -13.50 20.44 -15.12
C ARG A 127 -14.91 20.98 -14.84
N ARG A 128 -15.95 20.38 -15.42
CA ARG A 128 -17.35 20.75 -15.16
C ARG A 128 -17.76 20.44 -13.71
N LEU A 129 -17.43 19.26 -13.20
CA LEU A 129 -17.69 18.88 -11.81
C LEU A 129 -16.98 19.82 -10.82
N LEU A 130 -15.69 20.09 -11.03
CA LEU A 130 -14.91 21.01 -10.20
C LEU A 130 -15.48 22.44 -10.22
N ARG A 131 -15.99 22.90 -11.37
CA ARG A 131 -16.68 24.20 -11.46
C ARG A 131 -17.99 24.24 -10.66
N LYS A 132 -18.78 23.15 -10.68
CA LYS A 132 -20.01 23.05 -9.89
C LYS A 132 -19.71 23.10 -8.39
N ILE A 133 -18.76 22.28 -7.93
CA ILE A 133 -18.33 22.27 -6.51
C ILE A 133 -17.82 23.65 -6.06
N LYS A 134 -17.09 24.39 -6.91
CA LYS A 134 -16.65 25.76 -6.60
C LYS A 134 -17.82 26.73 -6.46
N ARG A 135 -18.88 26.59 -7.26
CA ARG A 135 -20.09 27.43 -7.15
C ARG A 135 -20.83 27.13 -5.86
N ASP A 136 -20.99 25.86 -5.52
CA ASP A 136 -21.72 25.43 -4.32
C ASP A 136 -21.01 25.82 -3.01
N LYS A 137 -19.70 26.11 -3.03
CA LYS A 137 -18.94 26.64 -1.86
C LYS A 137 -19.01 28.15 -1.68
N ASN A 138 -19.48 28.89 -2.68
CA ASN A 138 -19.57 30.35 -2.67
C ASN A 138 -21.02 30.84 -2.40
N GLN A 139 -21.93 29.92 -2.11
CA GLN A 139 -23.27 30.18 -1.55
C GLN A 139 -23.25 29.83 -0.07
#